data_AF-A0A256YTI5-F1
#
_entry.id   AF-A0A256YTI5-F1
#
_cell.length_a   1.000
_cell.length_b   1.000
_cell.length_c   1.000
_cell.angle_alpha   90.00
_cell.angle_beta   90.00
_cell.angle_gamma   90.00
#
_symmetry.space_group_name_H-M   'P 1'
#
loop_
_entity.id
_entity.type
_entity.pdbx_description
1 polymer ?
#
loop_
_entity_poly.entity_id
_entity_poly.type
_entity_poly.pdbx_seq_one_letter_code
_entity_poly.pdbx_strand_id
1 'polypeptide(L)'
;MQEFFSNYFVNTSGYNIVNTSVYSIVLVVTAYVIFLVLKKMKIKIDRKLIFAVIPYIILGSSLRVLRDAYILRGSLFITPFIYILIFFIAFPILLITNLIQKKTKIPYYKLMFSIGILLIIYPLYQIEYLNFLG
;
A
#
# COMPACT_ATOMS: atom_id res chain seq x y z
N MET A 1 1.04 -11.38 -26.95
CA MET A 1 0.61 -10.86 -25.61
C MET A 1 1.79 -10.34 -24.79
N GLN A 2 2.91 -11.07 -24.68
CA GLN A 2 4.09 -10.63 -23.92
C GLN A 2 4.77 -9.36 -24.49
N GLU A 3 4.91 -9.24 -25.81
CA GLU A 3 5.46 -8.02 -26.45
C GLU A 3 4.63 -6.76 -26.18
N PHE A 4 3.30 -6.87 -26.21
CA PHE A 4 2.41 -5.75 -25.89
C PHE A 4 2.65 -5.25 -24.46
N PHE A 5 2.74 -6.18 -23.51
CA PHE A 5 2.98 -5.82 -22.11
C PHE A 5 4.36 -5.18 -21.92
N SER A 6 5.39 -5.74 -22.57
CA SER A 6 6.75 -5.19 -22.55
C SER A 6 6.79 -3.76 -23.12
N ASN A 7 6.19 -3.55 -24.28
CA ASN A 7 6.25 -2.27 -25.00
C ASN A 7 5.45 -1.15 -24.33
N TYR A 8 4.31 -1.46 -23.68
CA TYR A 8 3.41 -0.45 -23.13
C TYR A 8 3.52 -0.27 -21.60
N PHE A 9 4.12 -1.22 -20.87
CA PHE A 9 4.17 -1.18 -19.39
C PHE A 9 5.57 -1.35 -18.80
N VAL A 10 6.54 -1.94 -19.52
CA VAL A 10 7.88 -2.25 -18.96
C VAL A 10 8.97 -1.35 -19.55
N ASN A 11 9.02 -1.23 -20.88
CA ASN A 11 10.06 -0.49 -21.61
C ASN A 11 9.58 0.89 -22.06
N THR A 12 8.67 1.51 -21.31
CA THR A 12 8.19 2.86 -21.63
C THR A 12 9.04 3.91 -20.93
N SER A 13 9.54 4.89 -21.68
CA SER A 13 10.24 6.07 -21.13
C SER A 13 9.34 7.02 -20.33
N GLY A 14 8.11 6.61 -19.99
CA GLY A 14 7.11 7.40 -19.28
C GLY A 14 5.68 6.88 -19.44
N TYR A 15 4.71 7.70 -19.05
CA TYR A 15 3.29 7.41 -19.24
C TYR A 15 2.86 7.63 -20.70
N ASN A 16 2.14 6.66 -21.26
CA ASN A 16 1.50 6.74 -22.56
C ASN A 16 -0.03 6.62 -22.41
N ILE A 17 -0.77 6.86 -23.49
CA ILE A 17 -2.24 6.85 -23.43
C ILE A 17 -2.79 5.50 -22.97
N VAL A 18 -2.14 4.39 -23.35
CA VAL A 18 -2.56 3.02 -23.02
C VAL A 18 -2.35 2.74 -21.54
N ASN A 19 -1.12 2.92 -21.03
CA ASN A 19 -0.81 2.63 -19.63
C ASN A 19 -1.57 3.55 -18.67
N THR A 20 -1.72 4.83 -19.01
CA THR A 20 -2.46 5.81 -18.22
C THR A 20 -3.94 5.43 -18.12
N SER A 21 -4.54 5.04 -19.26
CA SER A 21 -5.93 4.61 -19.29
C SER A 21 -6.14 3.34 -18.48
N VAL A 22 -5.25 2.36 -18.62
CA VAL A 22 -5.31 1.11 -17.85
C VAL A 22 -5.17 1.38 -16.36
N TYR A 23 -4.19 2.18 -15.93
CA TYR A 23 -4.04 2.53 -14.52
C TYR A 23 -5.24 3.29 -13.96
N SER A 24 -5.82 4.20 -14.75
CA SER A 24 -7.02 4.96 -14.36
C SER A 24 -8.24 4.05 -14.19
N ILE A 25 -8.46 3.12 -15.12
CA ILE A 25 -9.54 2.13 -15.04
C ILE A 25 -9.35 1.24 -13.81
N VAL A 26 -8.14 0.70 -13.61
CA VAL A 26 -7.82 -0.14 -12.44
C VAL A 26 -8.08 0.64 -11.15
N LEU A 27 -7.63 1.89 -11.05
CA LEU A 27 -7.86 2.72 -9.88
C LEU A 27 -9.35 2.90 -9.58
N VAL A 28 -10.15 3.27 -10.58
CA VAL A 28 -11.60 3.50 -10.41
C VAL A 28 -12.31 2.20 -10.01
N VAL A 29 -12.03 1.09 -10.70
CA VAL A 29 -12.64 -0.21 -10.41
C VAL A 29 -12.25 -0.67 -9.01
N THR A 30 -10.97 -0.61 -8.65
CA THR A 30 -10.50 -1.01 -7.32
C THR A 30 -11.09 -0.12 -6.22
N ALA A 31 -11.13 1.19 -6.40
CA ALA A 31 -11.74 2.11 -5.44
C ALA A 31 -13.24 1.82 -5.25
N TYR A 32 -13.97 1.53 -6.33
CA TYR A 32 -15.37 1.17 -6.28
C TYR A 32 -15.59 -0.17 -5.54
N VAL A 33 -14.79 -1.19 -5.84
CA VAL A 33 -14.83 -2.49 -5.13
C VAL A 33 -14.57 -2.30 -3.64
N ILE A 34 -13.55 -1.51 -3.27
CA ILE A 34 -13.25 -1.19 -1.86
C ILE A 34 -14.45 -0.50 -1.22
N PHE A 35 -15.05 0.49 -1.89
CA PHE A 35 -16.25 1.18 -1.39
C PHE A 35 -17.40 0.20 -1.09
N LEU A 36 -17.67 -0.74 -2.00
CA LEU A 36 -18.70 -1.77 -1.79
C LEU A 36 -18.38 -2.67 -0.59
N VAL A 37 -17.12 -3.07 -0.42
CA VAL A 37 -16.67 -3.88 0.72
C VAL A 37 -16.83 -3.10 2.04
N LEU A 38 -16.38 -1.84 2.08
CA LEU A 38 -16.53 -0.97 3.25
C LEU A 38 -18.01 -0.80 3.63
N LYS A 39 -18.88 -0.55 2.63
CA LYS A 39 -20.33 -0.45 2.81
C LYS A 39 -20.92 -1.74 3.39
N LYS A 40 -20.56 -2.90 2.84
CA LYS A 40 -21.00 -4.23 3.34
C LYS A 40 -20.54 -4.46 4.79
N MET A 41 -19.36 -3.97 5.14
CA MET A 41 -18.78 -4.09 6.47
C MET A 41 -19.28 -3.02 7.46
N LYS A 42 -20.11 -2.08 7.01
CA LYS A 42 -20.59 -0.91 7.78
C LYS A 42 -19.44 -0.02 8.29
N ILE A 43 -18.31 0.00 7.58
CA ILE A 43 -17.20 0.90 7.87
C ILE A 43 -17.51 2.25 7.22
N LYS A 44 -17.56 3.31 8.04
CA LYS A 44 -17.74 4.67 7.54
C LYS A 44 -16.42 5.20 6.99
N ILE A 45 -16.48 5.91 5.87
CA ILE A 45 -15.35 6.67 5.34
C ILE A 45 -15.30 7.98 6.12
N ASP A 46 -14.61 7.94 7.26
CA ASP A 46 -14.48 9.06 8.19
C ASP A 46 -13.02 9.21 8.66
N ARG A 47 -12.81 10.11 9.62
CA ARG A 47 -11.47 10.34 10.20
C ARG A 47 -10.86 9.05 10.79
N LYS A 48 -11.66 8.11 11.30
CA LYS A 48 -11.15 6.87 11.89
C LYS A 48 -10.54 5.98 10.82
N LEU A 49 -11.17 5.87 9.66
CA LEU A 49 -10.60 5.13 8.53
C LEU A 49 -9.31 5.79 8.05
N ILE A 50 -9.26 7.12 7.97
CA ILE A 50 -8.05 7.87 7.61
C ILE A 50 -6.92 7.56 8.60
N PHE A 51 -7.19 7.65 9.91
CA PHE A 51 -6.22 7.30 10.94
C PHE A 51 -5.75 5.85 10.81
N ALA A 52 -6.64 4.90 10.50
CA ALA A 52 -6.27 3.50 10.31
C ALA A 52 -5.29 3.30 9.13
N VAL A 53 -5.47 4.04 8.04
CA VAL A 53 -4.74 3.84 6.77
C VAL A 53 -3.45 4.65 6.68
N ILE A 54 -3.36 5.83 7.32
CA ILE A 54 -2.17 6.70 7.32
C ILE A 54 -0.83 5.97 7.50
N PRO A 55 -0.63 5.10 8.50
CA PRO A 55 0.68 4.48 8.70
C PRO A 55 1.07 3.53 7.54
N TYR A 56 0.10 2.97 6.81
CA TYR A 56 0.37 2.14 5.63
C TYR A 56 0.77 2.98 4.41
N ILE A 57 0.23 4.20 4.30
CA ILE A 57 0.68 5.17 3.30
C ILE A 57 2.14 5.53 3.59
N ILE A 58 2.46 5.85 4.84
CA ILE A 58 3.84 6.16 5.27
C ILE A 58 4.75 4.97 5.00
N LEU A 59 4.36 3.76 5.37
CA LEU A 59 5.12 2.53 5.10
C LEU A 59 5.45 2.37 3.60
N GLY A 60 4.45 2.50 2.74
CA GLY A 60 4.62 2.39 1.29
C GLY A 60 5.56 3.46 0.73
N SER A 61 5.36 4.71 1.15
CA SER A 61 6.23 5.83 0.76
C SER A 61 7.67 5.61 1.23
N SER A 62 7.88 5.19 2.47
CA SER A 62 9.23 4.94 3.02
C SER A 62 9.94 3.81 2.26
N LEU A 63 9.27 2.67 2.04
CA LEU A 63 9.85 1.57 1.28
C LEU A 63 10.23 1.99 -0.16
N ARG A 64 9.42 2.86 -0.77
CA ARG A 64 9.72 3.40 -2.11
C ARG A 64 10.97 4.26 -2.09
N VAL A 65 11.10 5.16 -1.12
CA VAL A 65 12.26 6.04 -0.95
C VAL A 65 13.53 5.23 -0.69
N LEU A 66 13.46 4.23 0.19
CA LEU A 66 14.61 3.35 0.45
C LEU A 66 15.05 2.56 -0.79
N ARG A 67 14.09 2.17 -1.65
CA ARG A 67 14.40 1.56 -2.94
C ARG A 67 15.10 2.55 -3.89
N ASP A 68 14.63 3.79 -3.97
CA ASP A 68 15.25 4.83 -4.81
C ASP A 68 16.64 5.23 -4.32
N ALA A 69 16.87 5.20 -3.00
CA ALA A 69 18.18 5.40 -2.38
C ALA A 69 19.11 4.17 -2.52
N TYR A 70 18.73 3.15 -3.29
CA TYR A 70 19.47 1.89 -3.48
C TYR A 70 19.72 1.08 -2.20
N ILE A 71 19.05 1.41 -1.09
CA ILE A 71 19.13 0.73 0.21
C ILE A 71 18.41 -0.61 0.13
N LEU A 72 17.18 -0.61 -0.37
CA LEU A 72 16.40 -1.82 -0.58
C LEU A 72 16.55 -2.35 -2.01
N ARG A 73 16.83 -3.65 -2.11
CA ARG A 73 16.93 -4.37 -3.39
C ARG A 73 15.72 -5.28 -3.59
N GLY A 74 15.22 -5.37 -4.82
CA GLY A 74 14.10 -6.25 -5.19
C GLY A 74 13.11 -5.60 -6.14
N SER A 75 12.56 -6.40 -7.05
CA SER A 75 11.55 -5.96 -8.04
C SER A 75 10.22 -5.58 -7.39
N LEU A 76 9.91 -6.14 -6.21
CA LEU A 76 8.67 -5.85 -5.47
C LEU A 76 8.56 -4.40 -4.99
N PHE A 77 9.68 -3.70 -4.81
CA PHE A 77 9.70 -2.31 -4.35
C PHE A 77 9.64 -1.29 -5.49
N ILE A 78 9.54 -1.75 -6.75
CA ILE A 78 9.43 -0.92 -7.95
C ILE A 78 7.95 -0.66 -8.25
N THR A 79 7.61 0.52 -8.75
CA THR A 79 6.25 0.82 -9.26
C THR A 79 5.92 -0.08 -10.45
N PRO A 80 4.69 -0.63 -10.55
CA PRO A 80 3.55 -0.45 -9.63
C PRO A 80 3.50 -1.46 -8.46
N PHE A 81 4.39 -2.46 -8.44
CA PHE A 81 4.35 -3.59 -7.52
C PHE A 81 4.35 -3.19 -6.04
N ILE A 82 5.05 -2.12 -5.67
CA ILE A 82 5.06 -1.65 -4.29
C ILE A 82 3.68 -1.22 -3.78
N TYR A 83 2.87 -0.55 -4.62
CA TYR A 83 1.52 -0.13 -4.23
C TYR A 83 0.57 -1.32 -4.14
N ILE A 84 0.77 -2.31 -5.02
CA ILE A 84 0.06 -3.59 -4.96
C ILE A 84 0.41 -4.31 -3.64
N LEU A 85 1.68 -4.39 -3.29
CA LEU A 85 2.16 -4.97 -2.03
C LEU A 85 1.51 -4.29 -0.82
N ILE A 86 1.54 -2.96 -0.75
CA ILE A 86 0.96 -2.19 0.36
C ILE A 86 -0.55 -2.40 0.45
N PHE A 87 -1.25 -2.48 -0.69
CA PHE A 87 -2.67 -2.83 -0.71
C PHE A 87 -2.92 -4.22 -0.12
N PHE A 88 -2.15 -5.23 -0.55
CA PHE A 88 -2.26 -6.60 -0.03
C PHE A 88 -1.80 -6.77 1.42
N ILE A 89 -1.10 -5.78 1.99
CA ILE A 89 -0.83 -5.72 3.43
C ILE A 89 -2.00 -5.04 4.15
N ALA A 90 -2.35 -3.82 3.75
CA ALA A 90 -3.30 -2.97 4.47
C ALA A 90 -4.74 -3.51 4.40
N PHE A 91 -5.17 -4.02 3.24
CA PHE A 91 -6.55 -4.45 3.04
C PHE A 91 -6.91 -5.71 3.86
N PRO A 92 -6.12 -6.80 3.86
CA PRO A 92 -6.38 -7.92 4.75
C PRO A 92 -6.34 -7.54 6.23
N ILE A 93 -5.43 -6.65 6.64
CA ILE A 93 -5.39 -6.17 8.03
C ILE A 93 -6.68 -5.40 8.38
N LEU A 94 -7.19 -4.56 7.49
CA LEU A 94 -8.49 -3.91 7.69
C LEU A 94 -9.63 -4.94 7.85
N LEU A 95 -9.65 -6.00 7.04
CA LEU A 95 -10.64 -7.06 7.15
C LEU A 95 -10.54 -7.77 8.52
N ILE A 96 -9.33 -8.18 8.91
CA ILE A 96 -9.05 -8.90 10.15
C ILE A 96 -9.38 -8.03 11.37
N THR A 97 -8.90 -6.78 11.41
CA THR A 97 -9.15 -5.85 12.52
C THR A 97 -10.64 -5.55 12.70
N ASN A 98 -11.40 -5.43 11.60
CA ASN A 98 -12.84 -5.25 11.68
C ASN A 98 -13.57 -6.53 12.16
N LEU A 99 -13.09 -7.72 11.78
CA LEU A 99 -13.61 -8.98 12.33
C LEU A 99 -13.31 -9.11 13.83
N ILE A 100 -12.11 -8.71 14.27
CA ILE A 100 -11.73 -8.66 15.68
C ILE A 100 -12.61 -7.66 16.43
N GLN A 101 -12.88 -6.48 15.88
CA GLN A 101 -13.80 -5.51 16.48
C GLN A 101 -15.22 -6.07 16.65
N LYS A 102 -15.67 -6.99 15.80
CA LYS A 102 -16.99 -7.63 16.00
C LYS A 102 -16.99 -8.62 17.16
N LYS A 103 -15.84 -9.21 17.49
CA LYS A 103 -15.68 -10.20 18.58
C LYS A 103 -15.19 -9.57 19.89
N THR A 104 -14.59 -8.39 19.82
CA THR A 104 -13.97 -7.69 20.95
C THR A 104 -14.51 -6.26 21.03
N LYS A 105 -14.30 -5.56 22.15
CA LYS A 105 -14.66 -4.13 22.25
C LYS A 105 -13.57 -3.20 21.69
N ILE A 106 -12.53 -3.75 21.05
CA ILE A 106 -11.37 -2.99 20.57
C ILE A 106 -11.70 -2.34 19.22
N PRO A 107 -11.57 -1.01 19.05
CA PRO A 107 -11.84 -0.36 17.77
C PRO A 107 -10.85 -0.77 16.68
N TYR A 108 -11.35 -1.08 15.47
CA TYR A 108 -10.55 -1.56 14.34
C TYR A 108 -9.43 -0.58 13.97
N TYR A 109 -9.73 0.73 13.96
CA TYR A 109 -8.80 1.76 13.54
C TYR A 109 -7.60 1.89 14.47
N LYS A 110 -7.78 1.65 15.79
CA LYS A 110 -6.68 1.65 16.75
C LYS A 110 -5.76 0.48 16.50
N LEU A 111 -6.33 -0.71 16.35
CA LEU A 111 -5.55 -1.93 16.12
C LEU A 111 -4.78 -1.87 14.80
N MET A 112 -5.45 -1.43 13.73
CA MET A 112 -4.84 -1.23 12.42
C MET A 112 -3.74 -0.15 12.46
N PHE A 113 -3.97 0.96 13.16
CA PHE A 113 -2.95 1.99 13.34
C PHE A 113 -1.71 1.46 14.09
N SER A 114 -1.90 0.73 15.19
CA SER A 114 -0.81 0.12 15.94
C SER A 114 0.00 -0.87 15.10
N ILE A 115 -0.66 -1.72 14.31
CA ILE A 115 0.03 -2.65 13.39
C ILE A 115 0.81 -1.87 12.34
N GLY A 116 0.22 -0.80 11.76
CA GLY A 116 0.91 0.06 10.81
C GLY A 116 2.17 0.70 11.40
N ILE A 117 2.13 1.20 12.63
CA ILE A 117 3.31 1.72 13.34
C ILE A 117 4.38 0.64 13.50
N LEU A 118 4.00 -0.56 13.92
CA LEU A 118 4.95 -1.67 14.07
C LEU A 118 5.63 -2.00 12.74
N LEU A 119 4.91 -1.98 11.62
CA LEU A 119 5.48 -2.22 10.30
C LEU A 119 6.46 -1.13 9.86
N ILE A 120 6.26 0.13 10.28
CA ILE A 120 7.18 1.25 9.98
C ILE A 120 8.55 1.06 10.64
N ILE A 121 8.67 0.23 11.68
CA ILE A 121 9.97 -0.09 12.29
C ILE A 121 10.91 -0.73 11.25
N TYR A 122 10.38 -1.54 10.32
CA TYR A 122 11.20 -2.20 9.30
C TYR A 122 11.95 -1.20 8.39
N PRO A 123 11.31 -0.24 7.69
CA PRO A 123 12.05 0.73 6.90
C PRO A 123 12.98 1.62 7.74
N LEU A 124 12.61 1.94 9.00
CA LEU A 124 13.49 2.72 9.88
C LEU A 124 14.80 1.99 10.18
N TYR A 125 14.72 0.69 10.48
CA TYR A 125 15.89 -0.16 10.72
C TYR A 125 16.87 -0.21 9.53
N GLN A 126 16.36 -0.08 8.30
CA GLN A 126 17.20 -0.09 7.10
C GLN A 126 18.06 1.19 6.95
N ILE A 127 17.67 2.29 7.58
CA ILE A 127 18.37 3.58 7.46
C ILE A 127 19.69 3.58 8.26
N GLU A 128 19.76 2.88 9.39
CA GLU A 128 20.95 2.88 10.26
C GLU A 128 22.20 2.28 9.60
N TYR A 129 22.05 1.37 8.63
CA TYR A 129 23.18 0.70 7.98
C TYR A 129 24.11 1.61 7.17
N LEU A 130 23.68 2.82 6.78
CA LEU A 130 24.47 3.71 5.93
C LEU A 130 25.18 4.84 6.67
N ASN A 131 24.64 5.33 7.77
CA ASN A 131 25.18 6.51 8.46
C ASN A 131 26.35 6.22 9.42
N PHE A 132 26.74 4.95 9.61
CA PHE A 132 27.86 4.58 10.49
C PHE A 132 29.17 4.23 9.75
N LEU A 133 29.12 4.13 8.42
CA LEU A 133 30.27 3.76 7.57
C LEU A 133 30.69 4.89 6.61
N GLY A 134 30.18 6.11 6.80
CA GLY A 134 30.52 7.30 6.02
C GLY A 134 30.51 8.55 6.88
#